data_AF-A0A4D6GX88-F1
#
_entry.id   AF-A0A4D6GX88-F1
#
_cell.length_a   1.000
_cell.length_b   1.000
_cell.length_c   1.000
_cell.angle_alpha   90.00
_cell.angle_beta   90.00
_cell.angle_gamma   90.00
#
_symmetry.space_group_name_H-M   'P 1'
#
loop_
_entity.id
_entity.type
_entity.pdbx_description
1 polymer ?
#
loop_
_entity_poly.entity_id
_entity_poly.type
_entity_poly.pdbx_seq_one_letter_code
_entity_poly.pdbx_strand_id
1 'polypeptide(L)' 'MVRVSLSTDIYARGRRVHTLTACPCGYVIAENENRWKHFLEGHSPEDFGLSPLGERDESAGGVQR' A
#
# COMPACT_ATOMS: atom_id res chain seq x y z
N MET A 1 -9.36 -1.13 -13.59
CA MET A 1 -9.64 -1.84 -12.33
C MET A 1 -8.31 -2.10 -11.66
N VAL A 2 -7.98 -1.33 -10.63
CA VAL A 2 -6.69 -1.43 -9.93
C VAL A 2 -6.75 -2.65 -8.99
N ARG A 3 -5.78 -3.57 -9.08
CA ARG A 3 -5.70 -4.73 -8.17
C ARG A 3 -4.42 -4.64 -7.34
N VAL A 4 -4.59 -4.37 -6.05
CA VAL A 4 -3.54 -4.46 -5.05
C VAL A 4 -3.76 -5.69 -4.19
N SER A 5 -2.68 -6.37 -3.80
CA SER A 5 -2.75 -7.51 -2.88
C SER A 5 -1.72 -7.35 -1.78
N LEU A 6 -2.15 -7.59 -0.55
CA LEU A 6 -1.37 -7.46 0.67
C LEU A 6 -1.43 -8.79 1.42
N SER A 7 -0.26 -9.32 1.79
CA SER A 7 -0.15 -10.35 2.83
C SER A 7 0.05 -9.67 4.18
N THR A 8 -0.55 -10.21 5.23
CA THR A 8 -0.28 -9.77 6.61
C THR A 8 0.27 -10.93 7.40
N ASP A 9 1.53 -10.79 7.80
CA ASP A 9 2.24 -11.79 8.59
C ASP A 9 2.31 -11.32 10.05
N ILE A 10 1.95 -12.20 10.98
CA ILE A 10 1.97 -11.92 12.42
C ILE A 10 3.15 -12.66 13.03
N TYR A 11 4.15 -11.90 13.47
CA TYR A 11 5.35 -12.42 14.12
C TYR A 11 5.18 -12.50 15.65
N ALA A 12 6.10 -13.22 16.28
CA ALA A 12 6.22 -13.29 17.74
C ALA A 12 6.20 -11.88 18.37
N ARG A 13 5.51 -11.75 19.51
CA ARG A 13 5.14 -10.48 20.18
C ARG A 13 4.08 -9.63 19.47
N GLY A 14 3.31 -10.21 18.55
CA GLY A 14 2.17 -9.52 17.91
C GLY A 14 2.57 -8.47 16.88
N ARG A 15 3.82 -8.51 16.41
CA ARG A 15 4.28 -7.61 15.34
C ARG A 15 3.59 -8.01 14.04
N ARG A 16 2.80 -7.11 13.48
CA ARG A 16 2.15 -7.27 12.18
C ARG A 16 3.03 -6.66 11.10
N VAL A 17 3.30 -7.42 10.05
CA VAL A 17 4.03 -6.96 8.87
C VAL A 17 3.09 -7.07 7.68
N HIS A 18 2.88 -5.95 7.00
CA HIS A 18 2.10 -5.90 5.77
C HIS A 18 3.06 -5.91 4.59
N THR A 19 2.91 -6.90 3.71
CA THR A 19 3.76 -7.10 2.53
C THR A 19 2.91 -6.97 1.28
N LEU A 20 3.28 -6.06 0.38
CA LEU A 20 2.69 -5.97 -0.95
C LEU A 20 3.11 -7.18 -1.78
N THR A 21 2.13 -8.00 -2.20
CA THR A 21 2.34 -9.20 -3.03
C THR A 21 1.99 -8.97 -4.50
N ALA A 22 1.15 -7.96 -4.80
CA ALA A 22 0.84 -7.57 -6.17
C ALA A 22 0.81 -6.04 -6.32
N CYS A 23 1.53 -5.53 -7.32
CA CYS A 23 1.51 -4.12 -7.70
C CYS A 23 0.21 -3.77 -8.45
N PRO A 24 -0.39 -2.59 -8.20
CA PRO A 24 -1.51 -2.10 -9.02
C PRO A 24 -1.16 -1.94 -10.52
N CYS A 25 0.12 -1.73 -10.83
CA CYS A 25 0.68 -1.61 -12.17
C CYS A 25 0.90 -2.93 -12.91
N GLY A 26 0.65 -4.08 -12.27
CA GLY A 26 0.96 -5.39 -12.85
C GLY A 26 2.43 -5.80 -12.79
N TYR A 27 3.29 -5.01 -12.14
CA TYR A 27 4.69 -5.36 -11.90
C TYR A 27 4.82 -6.56 -10.95
N VAL A 28 5.67 -7.51 -11.32
CA VAL A 28 5.97 -8.71 -10.53
C VAL A 28 7.11 -8.40 -9.57
N ILE A 29 6.78 -8.34 -8.29
CA ILE A 29 7.74 -8.01 -7.24
C ILE A 29 8.57 -9.27 -6.92
N ALA A 30 9.86 -9.25 -7.26
CA ALA A 30 10.78 -10.34 -6.93
C ALA A 30 11.06 -10.41 -5.41
N GLU A 31 11.43 -11.61 -4.91
CA GLU A 31 11.62 -11.87 -3.47
C GLU A 31 12.58 -10.88 -2.78
N ASN A 32 13.69 -10.59 -3.47
CA ASN A 32 14.80 -9.75 -3.00
C ASN A 32 14.73 -8.29 -3.49
N GLU A 33 13.63 -7.87 -4.11
CA GLU A 33 13.50 -6.49 -4.59
C GLU A 33 13.07 -5.55 -3.46
N ASN A 34 13.57 -4.31 -3.50
CA ASN A 34 13.11 -3.22 -2.66
C ASN A 34 11.70 -2.77 -3.07
N ARG A 35 10.70 -3.53 -2.62
CA ARG A 35 9.26 -3.31 -2.89
C ARG A 35 8.81 -1.88 -2.58
N TRP A 36 9.33 -1.34 -1.48
CA TRP A 36 9.06 0.04 -1.02
C TRP A 36 9.58 1.09 -2.00
N LYS A 37 10.70 0.83 -2.67
CA LYS A 37 11.28 1.75 -3.66
C LYS A 37 10.43 1.79 -4.92
N HIS A 38 10.07 0.62 -5.46
CA HIS A 38 9.13 0.52 -6.57
C HIS A 38 7.81 1.23 -6.26
N PHE A 39 7.28 1.03 -5.06
CA PHE A 39 6.04 1.66 -4.62
C PHE A 39 6.13 3.19 -4.58
N LEU A 40 7.18 3.74 -3.96
CA LEU A 40 7.31 5.19 -3.75
C LEU A 40 7.71 5.96 -5.02
N GLU A 41 8.44 5.35 -5.93
CA GLU A 41 8.89 6.01 -7.17
C GLU A 41 7.93 5.81 -8.34
N GLY A 42 7.15 4.73 -8.33
CA GLY A 42 6.33 4.32 -9.47
C GLY A 42 4.83 4.56 -9.33
N HIS A 43 4.35 4.97 -8.15
CA HIS A 43 2.91 5.11 -7.88
C HIS A 43 2.56 6.44 -7.22
N SER A 44 1.48 7.04 -7.70
CA SER A 44 0.80 8.14 -7.06
C SER A 44 -0.35 7.62 -6.19
N PRO A 45 -0.89 8.41 -5.25
CA PRO A 45 -2.08 8.03 -4.48
C PRO A 45 -3.27 7.69 -5.38
N GLU A 46 -3.37 8.39 -6.50
CA GLU A 46 -4.40 8.23 -7.52
C GLU A 46 -4.39 6.82 -8.13
N ASP A 47 -3.23 6.16 -8.23
CA ASP A 47 -3.12 4.76 -8.65
C ASP A 47 -3.85 3.81 -7.70
N PHE A 48 -4.09 4.22 -6.46
CA PHE A 48 -4.84 3.46 -5.45
C PHE A 48 -6.30 3.93 -5.33
N GLY A 49 -6.73 4.85 -6.18
CA GLY A 49 -8.03 5.52 -6.07
C GLY A 49 -8.13 6.41 -4.82
N LEU A 50 -6.98 6.83 -4.27
CA LEU A 50 -6.93 7.80 -3.18
C LEU A 50 -6.87 9.22 -3.76
N SER A 51 -7.33 10.19 -2.97
CA SER A 51 -7.15 11.60 -3.27
C SER A 51 -5.67 11.94 -3.48
N PRO A 52 -5.36 12.89 -4.38
CA PRO A 52 -4.00 13.29 -4.70
C PRO A 52 -3.23 13.76 -3.47
N LEU A 53 -1.90 13.66 -3.54
CA LEU A 53 -1.00 14.07 -2.46
C LEU A 53 -1.25 15.56 -2.14
N GLY A 54 -1.57 15.83 -0.87
CA GLY A 54 -1.86 17.18 -0.38
C GLY A 54 -3.36 17.50 -0.25
N GLU A 55 -4.24 16.69 -0.84
CA GLU A 55 -5.66 16.76 -0.60
C GLU A 55 -6.02 15.86 0.60
N ARG A 56 -6.60 16.45 1.64
CA ARG A 56 -7.19 15.69 2.75
C ARG A 56 -8.68 15.60 2.49
N ASP A 57 -9.17 14.38 2.33
CA ASP A 57 -10.61 14.15 2.30
C ASP A 57 -11.19 14.46 3.67
N GLU A 58 -11.95 15.55 3.73
CA GLU A 58 -12.62 16.05 4.94
C GLU A 58 -13.78 15.14 5.40
N SER A 59 -14.17 14.14 4.60
CA SER A 59 -15.15 13.11 4.98
C SER A 59 -14.51 11.87 5.64
N ALA A 60 -13.18 11.73 5.66
CA ALA A 60 -12.46 10.73 6.46
C ALA A 60 -12.39 11.11 7.96
N GLY A 61 -13.32 11.93 8.43
CA GLY A 61 -13.49 12.30 9.83
C GLY A 61 -14.17 11.19 10.65
N GLY A 62 -13.36 10.36 11.31
CA GLY A 62 -13.68 9.87 12.65
C GLY A 62 -14.08 8.40 12.81
N VAL A 63 -13.12 7.59 13.27
CA VAL A 63 -13.32 6.87 14.54
C VAL A 63 -11.97 6.79 15.26
N GLN A 64 -11.71 7.76 16.13
CA GLN A 64 -10.76 7.57 17.22
C GLN A 64 -11.56 6.90 18.35
N ARG A 65 -11.21 5.66 18.71
CA ARG A 65 -11.64 5.05 19.97
C ARG A 65 -10.49 5.12 20.96
#